data_AF-A0A3D5SFL4-F1
#
_entry.id   AF-A0A3D5SFL4-F1
#
_cell.length_a   1.000
_cell.length_b   1.000
_cell.length_c   1.000
_cell.angle_alpha   90.00
_cell.angle_beta   90.00
_cell.angle_gamma   90.00
#
_symmetry.space_group_name_H-M   'P 1'
#
loop_
_entity.id
_entity.type
_entity.pdbx_description
1 polymer ?
#
loop_
_entity_poly.entity_id
_entity_poly.type
_entity_poly.pdbx_seq_one_letter_code
_entity_poly.pdbx_strand_id
1 'polypeptide(L)' 'LRQRSARELLEIGFDGYAIGGVAVGEPRQYLEEVLKAVIPLLPKNKPRYLMGLGKPEEIMAAVNFGIDMFDCV' A
#
# COMPACT_ATOMS: atom_id res chain seq x y z
N LEU A 1 -0.80 -3.27 -14.03
CA LEU A 1 -1.19 -1.85 -13.79
C LEU A 1 -0.53 -1.25 -12.55
N ARG A 2 -0.53 -1.93 -11.39
CA ARG A 2 0.06 -1.42 -10.14
C ARG A 2 1.49 -0.87 -10.26
N GLN A 3 2.41 -1.63 -10.84
CA GLN A 3 3.80 -1.18 -11.02
C GLN A 3 3.93 0.03 -11.94
N ARG A 4 3.10 0.11 -12.99
CA ARG A 4 3.07 1.25 -13.91
C ARG A 4 2.62 2.52 -13.17
N SER A 5 1.51 2.44 -12.43
CA SER A 5 1.02 3.55 -11.61
C SER A 5 2.05 4.00 -10.57
N ALA A 6 2.72 3.05 -9.90
CA ALA A 6 3.78 3.39 -8.95
C ALA A 6 4.94 4.17 -9.61
N ARG A 7 5.41 3.73 -10.79
CA ARG A 7 6.48 4.43 -11.53
C ARG A 7 6.06 5.83 -11.98
N GLU A 8 4.86 5.98 -12.52
CA GLU A 8 4.33 7.29 -12.95
C GLU A 8 4.20 8.25 -11.75
N LEU A 9 3.78 7.78 -10.57
CA LEU A 9 3.75 8.61 -9.35
C LEU A 9 5.15 8.96 -8.83
N LEU A 10 6.14 8.09 -9.03
CA LEU A 10 7.52 8.35 -8.64
C LEU A 10 8.17 9.42 -9.51
N GLU A 11 7.83 9.47 -10.80
CA GLU A 11 8.29 10.52 -11.71
C GLU A 11 7.74 11.90 -11.32
N ILE A 12 6.52 11.96 -10.77
CA ILE A 12 5.92 13.21 -10.27
C ILE A 12 6.58 13.66 -8.96
N GLY A 13 6.82 12.72 -8.03
CA GLY A 13 7.48 12.99 -6.76
C GLY A 13 6.56 13.58 -5.69
N PHE A 14 6.14 12.75 -4.73
CA PHE A 14 5.25 13.14 -3.63
C PHE A 14 5.94 13.02 -2.26
N ASP A 15 5.31 13.59 -1.23
CA ASP A 15 5.77 13.48 0.15
C ASP A 15 5.50 12.11 0.78
N GLY A 16 4.56 11.34 0.23
CA GLY A 16 4.23 9.98 0.61
C GLY A 16 3.45 9.27 -0.49
N TYR A 17 3.30 7.95 -0.38
CA TYR A 17 2.66 7.12 -1.40
C TYR A 17 1.57 6.25 -0.78
N ALA A 18 0.34 6.43 -1.28
CA ALA A 18 -0.81 5.66 -0.83
C ALA A 18 -1.06 4.44 -1.72
N ILE A 19 -1.51 3.34 -1.11
CA ILE A 19 -1.96 2.12 -1.76
C ILE A 19 -3.47 2.05 -1.59
N GLY A 20 -4.19 2.55 -2.60
CA GLY A 20 -5.65 2.56 -2.66
C GLY A 20 -6.25 1.46 -3.52
N GLY A 21 -7.57 1.32 -3.48
CA GLY A 21 -8.32 0.32 -4.25
C GLY A 21 -8.02 -1.11 -3.80
N VAL A 22 -7.81 -1.30 -2.49
CA VAL A 22 -7.53 -2.59 -1.83
C VAL A 22 -8.48 -2.87 -0.63
N ALA A 23 -9.61 -2.18 -0.61
CA ALA A 23 -10.63 -2.26 0.44
C ALA A 23 -12.04 -2.20 -0.17
N VAL A 24 -12.25 -2.88 -1.29
CA VAL A 24 -13.49 -2.80 -2.09
C VAL A 24 -14.27 -4.13 -2.14
N GLY A 25 -13.95 -5.06 -1.23
CA GLY A 25 -14.64 -6.34 -1.06
C GLY A 25 -13.90 -7.55 -1.64
N GLU A 26 -12.66 -7.38 -2.09
CA GLU A 26 -11.86 -8.45 -2.66
C GLU A 26 -11.29 -9.41 -1.60
N PRO A 27 -10.98 -10.67 -1.99
CA PRO A 27 -10.30 -11.62 -1.12
C PRO A 27 -8.94 -11.12 -0.61
N ARG A 28 -8.62 -11.39 0.66
CA ARG A 28 -7.40 -10.88 1.32
C ARG A 28 -6.09 -11.27 0.64
N GLN A 29 -6.06 -12.41 -0.06
CA GLN A 29 -4.91 -12.84 -0.87
C GLN A 29 -4.47 -11.78 -1.90
N TYR A 30 -5.41 -11.00 -2.44
CA TYR A 30 -5.10 -9.95 -3.41
C TYR A 30 -4.35 -8.78 -2.79
N LEU A 31 -4.57 -8.49 -1.50
CA LEU A 31 -3.81 -7.45 -0.81
C LEU A 31 -2.32 -7.80 -0.82
N GLU A 32 -1.97 -9.02 -0.44
CA GLU A 32 -0.56 -9.43 -0.41
C GLU A 32 0.09 -9.35 -1.79
N GLU A 33 -0.63 -9.76 -2.85
CA GLU A 33 -0.14 -9.65 -4.22
C GLU A 33 0.12 -8.19 -4.61
N VAL A 34 -0.79 -7.28 -4.25
CA VAL A 34 -0.63 -5.85 -4.50
C VAL A 34 0.55 -5.28 -3.71
N LEU A 35 0.69 -5.61 -2.42
CA LEU A 35 1.79 -5.14 -1.58
C LEU A 35 3.14 -5.64 -2.12
N LYS A 36 3.25 -6.94 -2.44
CA LYS A 36 4.47 -7.53 -3.05
C LYS A 36 4.83 -6.87 -4.37
N ALA A 37 3.85 -6.45 -5.17
CA ALA A 37 4.08 -5.80 -6.45
C ALA A 37 4.48 -4.32 -6.33
N VAL A 38 4.02 -3.61 -5.30
CA VAL A 38 4.17 -2.14 -5.19
C VAL A 38 5.29 -1.75 -4.23
N ILE A 39 5.37 -2.35 -3.05
CA ILE A 39 6.28 -1.95 -1.98
C ILE A 39 7.75 -1.88 -2.43
N PRO A 40 8.30 -2.85 -3.20
CA PRO A 40 9.70 -2.78 -3.63
C PRO A 40 10.03 -1.58 -4.52
N LEU A 41 9.03 -0.98 -5.15
CA LEU A 41 9.19 0.19 -6.01
C LEU A 41 9.16 1.50 -5.23
N LEU A 42 8.54 1.51 -4.03
CA LEU A 42 8.34 2.74 -3.26
C LEU A 42 9.59 3.12 -2.45
N PRO A 43 9.96 4.42 -2.39
CA PRO A 43 11.09 4.89 -1.59
C PRO A 43 10.93 4.47 -0.12
N LYS A 44 12.02 4.05 0.50
CA LYS A 44 12.03 3.65 1.93
C LYS A 44 11.99 4.84 2.88
N ASN A 45 12.32 6.04 2.40
CA ASN A 45 12.37 7.28 3.16
C ASN A 45 11.10 8.14 3.01
N LYS A 46 10.02 7.58 2.44
CA LYS A 46 8.75 8.25 2.24
C LYS A 46 7.64 7.41 2.89
N PRO A 47 6.69 8.01 3.63
CA PRO A 47 5.60 7.27 4.25
C PRO A 47 4.77 6.52 3.21
N ARG A 48 4.39 5.29 3.58
CA ARG A 48 3.54 4.41 2.79
C ARG A 48 2.22 4.21 3.52
N TYR A 49 1.14 4.61 2.86
CA TYR A 49 -0.19 4.64 3.45
C TYR A 49 -1.08 3.56 2.84
N LEU A 50 -1.64 2.67 3.66
CA LEU A 50 -2.62 1.68 3.23
C LEU A 50 -4.04 2.17 3.54
N MET A 51 -4.83 2.41 2.48
CA MET A 51 -6.12 3.10 2.60
C MET A 51 -7.29 2.13 2.86
N GLY A 52 -8.11 2.44 3.86
CA GLY A 52 -9.40 1.80 4.12
C GLY A 52 -9.33 0.42 4.77
N LEU A 53 -8.24 0.11 5.48
CA LEU A 53 -7.99 -1.18 6.13
C LEU A 53 -7.59 -0.97 7.59
N GLY A 54 -8.24 -1.72 8.50
CA GLY A 54 -8.00 -1.51 9.93
C GLY A 54 -8.25 -2.70 10.85
N LYS A 55 -8.50 -3.91 10.36
CA LYS A 55 -8.53 -5.06 11.28
C LYS A 55 -7.12 -5.25 11.88
N PRO A 56 -7.00 -5.56 13.17
CA PRO A 56 -5.69 -5.68 13.82
C PRO A 56 -4.73 -6.64 13.11
N GLU A 57 -5.22 -7.79 12.65
CA GLU A 57 -4.41 -8.80 11.95
C GLU A 57 -3.89 -8.28 10.61
N GLU A 58 -4.70 -7.46 9.94
CA GLU A 58 -4.38 -6.85 8.66
C GLU A 58 -3.32 -5.75 8.80
N ILE A 59 -3.44 -4.92 9.84
CA ILE A 59 -2.43 -3.91 10.18
C ILE A 59 -1.11 -4.62 10.47
N MET A 60 -1.11 -5.65 11.32
CA MET A 60 0.09 -6.41 11.65
C MET A 60 0.75 -7.02 10.41
N ALA A 61 -0.03 -7.61 9.50
CA ALA A 61 0.49 -8.16 8.24
C ALA A 61 1.08 -7.05 7.35
N ALA A 62 0.38 -5.93 7.19
CA ALA A 62 0.80 -4.83 6.34
C ALA A 62 2.05 -4.10 6.87
N VAL A 63 2.21 -3.97 8.19
CA VAL A 63 3.43 -3.45 8.82
C VAL A 63 4.63 -4.32 8.46
N ASN A 64 4.48 -5.65 8.40
CA ASN A 64 5.56 -6.54 7.95
C ASN A 64 5.95 -6.34 6.47
N PHE A 65 5.05 -5.78 5.65
CA PHE A 65 5.36 -5.32 4.29
C PHE A 65 5.94 -3.89 4.26
N GLY A 66 6.08 -3.21 5.39
CA GLY A 66 6.62 -1.86 5.47
C GLY A 66 5.60 -0.78 5.09
N ILE A 67 4.35 -0.94 5.51
CA ILE A 67 3.35 0.13 5.57
C ILE A 67 3.51 0.92 6.87
N ASP A 68 3.37 2.24 6.78
CA ASP A 68 3.60 3.19 7.87
C ASP A 68 2.31 3.83 8.41
N MET A 69 1.27 3.91 7.57
CA MET A 69 0.02 4.61 7.90
C MET A 69 -1.20 3.79 7.49
N PHE A 70 -2.30 3.95 8.24
CA PHE A 70 -3.57 3.24 8.06
C PHE A 70 -4.75 4.15 8.41
N ASP A 71 -5.91 3.89 7.80
CA ASP A 71 -7.21 4.44 8.19
C ASP A 71 -8.29 3.37 8.03
N CYS A 72 -9.32 3.42 8.88
CA CYS A 72 -10.49 2.56 8.81
C CYS A 72 -11.68 3.28 9.44
N VAL A 73 -12.88 3.02 8.92
CA VAL A 73 -14.17 3.45 9.50
C VAL A 73 -14.69 2.41 10.47
#